data_AF-A0A8S4NWK1-F1
#
_entry.id   AF-A0A8S4NWK1-F1
#
_cell.length_a   1.000
_cell.length_b   1.000
_cell.length_c   1.000
_cell.angle_alpha   90.00
_cell.angle_beta   90.00
_cell.angle_gamma   90.00
#
_symmetry.space_group_name_H-M   'P 1'
#
loop_
_entity.id
_entity.type
_entity.pdbx_description
1 polymer ?
#
loop_
_entity_poly.entity_id
_entity_poly.type
_entity_poly.pdbx_seq_one_letter_code
_entity_poly.pdbx_strand_id
1 'polypeptide(L)'
;GVSSIPDLKGCDIDGTIYNIGDEIKQDDPCTNCRCELQYGTQRGFKMCSIIDCAPTFCENPLYIEGVCCPTCEPLGKGCDIDGKLYNIGDVIEQDDPCMECKCEQLEYGTTKGTKMCLTMSCQAPPCDNPEYIEGVCCPVCDPGEKGVCKYDDKYFQNGSSFPANDGCNRCTCTDRQVLCTEIHCEKPGMCPRIDSDSAGICTHECDKDDRCQGKKKCCSNGCGKICVNPI
;
A
#
# COMPACT_ATOMS: atom_id res chain seq x y z
N GLY A 1 61.26 44.09 56.74
CA GLY A 1 59.84 44.44 56.59
C GLY A 1 59.13 43.23 56.04
N VAL A 2 58.19 42.67 56.78
CA VAL A 2 57.36 41.57 56.29
C VAL A 2 56.29 42.22 55.40
N SER A 3 56.40 42.00 54.09
CA SER A 3 55.42 42.49 53.12
C SER A 3 54.11 41.74 53.35
N SER A 4 53.16 42.38 54.02
CA SER A 4 51.79 41.90 54.17
C SER A 4 51.13 41.83 52.79
N ILE A 5 51.05 40.62 52.23
CA ILE A 5 50.24 40.33 51.06
C ILE A 5 48.77 40.56 51.47
N PRO A 6 47.95 41.30 50.71
CA PRO A 6 46.59 41.65 51.11
C PRO A 6 45.75 40.41 51.40
N ASP A 7 44.78 40.53 52.30
CA ASP A 7 43.75 39.51 52.60
C ASP A 7 43.08 39.02 51.31
N LEU A 8 43.63 37.96 50.71
CA LEU A 8 43.14 37.41 49.47
C LEU A 8 41.86 36.60 49.77
N LYS A 9 40.72 37.28 49.68
CA LYS A 9 39.39 36.69 49.85
C LYS A 9 38.98 35.92 48.60
N GLY A 10 39.59 34.76 48.39
CA GLY A 10 39.35 33.96 47.20
C GLY A 10 40.38 32.85 47.00
N CYS A 11 40.26 32.16 45.87
CA CYS A 11 41.18 31.11 45.44
C CYS A 11 42.13 31.67 44.39
N ASP A 12 43.43 31.63 44.65
CA ASP A 12 44.45 31.91 43.63
C ASP A 12 44.81 30.59 42.92
N ILE A 13 44.43 30.50 41.65
CA ILE A 13 44.70 29.35 40.79
C ILE A 13 45.54 29.85 39.61
N ASP A 14 46.82 29.49 39.60
CA ASP A 14 47.80 29.86 38.57
C ASP A 14 47.84 31.38 38.27
N GLY A 15 47.69 32.21 39.30
CA GLY A 15 47.72 33.67 39.19
C GLY A 15 46.37 34.31 38.86
N THR A 16 45.31 33.51 38.69
CA THR A 16 43.92 33.99 38.55
C THR A 16 43.18 33.89 39.88
N ILE A 17 42.61 35.01 40.33
CA ILE A 17 41.86 35.07 41.58
C ILE A 17 40.36 34.82 41.31
N TYR A 18 39.82 33.77 41.93
CA TYR A 18 38.40 33.41 41.94
C TYR A 18 37.76 33.82 43.27
N ASN A 19 36.55 34.38 43.22
CA ASN A 19 35.77 34.69 44.41
C ASN A 19 35.19 33.41 45.03
N ILE A 20 34.86 33.47 46.32
CA ILE A 20 34.15 32.38 46.98
C ILE A 20 32.80 32.16 46.31
N GLY A 21 32.51 30.91 45.95
CA GLY A 21 31.34 30.50 45.19
C GLY A 21 31.58 30.39 43.69
N ASP A 22 32.68 30.93 43.16
CA ASP A 22 32.98 30.84 41.72
C ASP A 22 33.27 29.41 41.31
N GLU A 23 32.64 28.98 40.21
CA GLU A 23 32.97 27.74 39.52
C GLU A 23 34.30 27.91 38.76
N ILE A 24 35.18 26.94 38.94
CA ILE A 24 36.51 26.93 38.32
C ILE A 24 36.47 25.88 37.21
N LYS A 25 36.46 26.34 35.95
CA LYS A 25 36.43 25.47 34.76
C LYS A 25 37.59 24.47 34.76
N GLN A 26 37.29 23.22 34.44
CA GLN A 26 38.27 22.15 34.23
C GLN A 26 38.18 21.65 32.79
N ASP A 27 39.27 21.07 32.30
CA ASP A 27 39.30 20.43 30.97
C ASP A 27 38.53 19.11 30.97
N ASP A 28 38.50 18.42 32.11
CA ASP A 28 37.73 17.20 32.33
C ASP A 28 36.27 17.54 32.70
N PRO A 29 35.27 17.18 31.88
CA PRO A 29 33.86 17.44 32.18
C PRO A 29 33.35 16.69 33.42
N CYS A 30 34.05 15.66 33.90
CA CYS A 30 33.70 14.91 35.11
C CYS A 30 34.23 15.52 36.40
N THR A 31 34.99 16.62 36.33
CA THR A 31 35.52 17.29 37.50
C THR A 31 34.83 18.62 37.70
N ASN A 32 34.02 18.74 38.76
CA ASN A 32 33.45 20.02 39.17
C ASN A 32 34.29 20.63 40.29
N CYS A 33 34.77 21.84 40.10
CA CYS A 33 35.56 22.57 41.09
C CYS A 33 34.92 23.91 41.42
N ARG A 34 34.87 24.24 42.70
CA ARG A 34 34.38 25.53 43.19
C ARG A 34 35.38 26.15 44.16
N CYS A 35 35.44 27.47 44.17
CA CYS A 35 36.18 28.19 45.19
C CYS A 35 35.38 28.24 46.49
N GLU A 36 35.88 27.61 47.55
CA GLU A 36 35.22 27.50 48.85
C GLU A 36 35.97 28.25 49.95
N LEU A 37 35.25 28.71 50.97
CA LEU A 37 35.87 29.37 52.11
C LEU A 37 36.39 28.33 53.11
N GLN A 38 37.67 28.40 53.46
CA GLN A 38 38.21 27.54 54.51
C GLN A 38 37.68 27.99 55.87
N TYR A 39 36.95 27.11 56.57
CA TYR A 39 36.34 27.38 57.86
C TYR A 39 37.31 28.06 58.85
N GLY A 40 36.87 29.18 59.43
CA GLY A 40 37.66 29.95 60.40
C GLY A 40 38.75 30.84 59.80
N THR A 41 38.82 30.98 58.47
CA THR A 41 39.79 31.83 57.78
C THR A 41 39.12 32.72 56.72
N GLN A 42 39.83 33.73 56.21
CA GLN A 42 39.40 34.51 55.04
C GLN A 42 39.98 33.96 53.72
N ARG A 43 40.61 32.78 53.75
CA ARG A 43 41.30 32.19 52.60
C ARG A 43 40.36 31.26 51.83
N GLY A 44 40.32 31.43 50.52
CA GLY A 44 39.63 30.48 49.64
C GLY A 44 40.50 29.25 49.35
N PHE A 45 39.86 28.11 49.11
CA PHE A 45 40.51 26.91 48.61
C PHE A 45 39.68 26.29 47.48
N LYS A 46 40.36 25.75 46.46
CA LYS A 46 39.71 25.02 45.36
C LYS A 46 39.22 23.68 45.91
N MET A 47 37.91 23.52 46.00
CA MET A 47 37.25 22.27 46.36
C MET A 47 36.74 21.61 45.08
N CYS A 48 37.16 20.38 44.82
CA CYS A 48 36.72 19.62 43.65
C CYS A 48 36.00 18.34 44.06
N SER A 49 35.01 17.97 43.27
CA SER A 49 34.31 16.71 43.33
C SER A 49 34.35 16.03 41.97
N ILE A 50 34.56 14.72 41.98
CA ILE A 50 34.51 13.89 40.79
C ILE A 50 33.07 13.38 40.63
N ILE A 51 32.54 13.50 39.42
CA ILE A 51 31.25 12.91 39.04
C ILE A 51 31.51 11.44 38.71
N ASP A 52 30.93 10.53 39.50
CA ASP A 52 30.97 9.10 39.24
C ASP A 52 29.72 8.70 38.46
N CYS A 53 29.89 8.16 37.27
CA CYS A 53 28.78 7.84 36.39
C CYS A 53 28.15 6.50 36.77
N ALA A 54 26.82 6.46 36.80
CA ALA A 54 26.10 5.21 36.99
C ALA A 54 26.38 4.23 35.83
N PRO A 55 26.48 2.91 36.10
CA PRO A 55 26.64 1.91 35.04
C PRO A 55 25.51 1.98 34.00
N THR A 56 25.87 1.98 32.73
CA THR A 56 24.90 1.90 31.62
C THR A 56 24.56 0.45 31.29
N PHE A 57 23.29 0.17 30.99
CA PHE A 57 22.80 -1.16 30.61
C PHE A 57 22.50 -1.27 29.10
N CYS A 58 23.32 -0.65 28.25
CA CYS A 58 23.22 -0.72 26.80
C CYS A 58 24.51 -1.28 26.19
N GLU A 59 24.40 -2.02 25.07
CA GLU A 59 25.55 -2.61 24.39
C GLU A 59 26.51 -1.55 23.82
N ASN A 60 25.99 -0.37 23.44
CA ASN A 60 26.76 0.71 22.82
C ASN A 60 26.42 2.09 23.43
N PRO A 61 27.05 2.47 24.56
CA PRO A 61 26.87 3.80 25.14
C PRO A 61 27.48 4.91 24.25
N LEU A 62 26.77 6.03 24.11
CA LEU A 62 27.18 7.21 23.35
C LEU A 62 27.94 8.19 24.26
N TYR A 63 29.16 8.55 23.86
CA TYR A 63 30.00 9.54 24.52
C TYR A 63 29.99 10.85 23.72
N ILE A 64 29.55 11.93 24.35
CA ILE A 64 29.43 13.25 23.72
C ILE A 64 30.56 14.14 24.23
N GLU A 65 31.23 14.85 23.32
CA GLU A 65 32.30 15.78 23.67
C GLU A 65 31.81 16.86 24.64
N GLY A 66 32.52 17.04 25.76
CA GLY A 66 32.17 18.01 26.81
C GLY A 66 31.11 17.54 27.80
N VAL A 67 30.59 16.30 27.69
CA VAL A 67 29.64 15.71 28.65
C VAL A 67 30.35 14.63 29.47
N CYS A 68 30.20 14.66 30.80
CA CYS A 68 30.87 13.70 31.68
C CYS A 68 30.38 12.26 31.48
N CYS A 69 29.06 12.05 31.60
CA CYS A 69 28.52 10.71 31.62
C CYS A 69 27.98 10.29 30.25
N PRO A 70 28.26 9.05 29.83
CA PRO A 70 27.71 8.53 28.59
C PRO A 70 26.18 8.45 28.71
N THR A 71 25.53 8.69 27.59
CA THR A 71 24.09 8.45 27.44
C THR A 71 23.90 7.22 26.57
N CYS A 72 22.92 6.38 26.87
CA CYS A 72 22.45 5.48 25.83
C CYS A 72 21.68 6.35 24.81
N GLU A 73 21.90 6.14 23.51
CA GLU A 73 20.89 6.53 22.52
C GLU A 73 19.52 6.00 22.96
N PRO A 74 18.37 6.55 22.49
CA PRO A 74 17.05 6.06 22.87
C PRO A 74 16.74 4.69 22.23
N LEU A 75 17.66 3.73 22.33
CA LEU A 75 17.39 2.32 22.17
C LEU A 75 16.57 1.88 23.37
N GLY A 76 15.27 1.71 23.16
CA GLY A 76 14.39 1.05 24.13
C GLY A 76 13.05 1.72 24.36
N LYS A 77 12.70 2.82 23.68
CA LYS A 77 11.32 3.34 23.69
C LYS A 77 10.57 2.84 22.46
N GLY A 78 9.64 1.91 22.65
CA GLY A 78 8.84 1.32 21.57
C GLY A 78 9.51 0.13 20.89
N CYS A 79 9.20 -0.10 19.62
CA CYS A 79 9.54 -1.30 18.87
C CYS A 79 10.66 -1.00 17.87
N ASP A 80 11.74 -1.76 17.92
CA ASP A 80 12.78 -1.76 16.88
C ASP A 80 12.47 -2.88 15.89
N ILE A 81 12.13 -2.51 14.66
CA ILE A 81 11.78 -3.41 13.56
C ILE A 81 12.73 -3.10 12.41
N ASP A 82 13.64 -4.03 12.12
CA ASP A 82 14.65 -3.93 11.05
C ASP A 82 15.47 -2.62 11.09
N GLY A 83 15.78 -2.12 12.30
CA GLY A 83 16.55 -0.89 12.51
C GLY A 83 15.71 0.40 12.45
N LYS A 84 14.39 0.28 12.28
CA LYS A 84 13.45 1.41 12.38
C LYS A 84 12.74 1.37 13.72
N LEU A 85 12.81 2.48 14.45
CA LEU A 85 12.14 2.64 15.74
C LEU A 85 10.71 3.16 15.55
N TYR A 86 9.75 2.46 16.18
CA TYR A 86 8.34 2.80 16.26
C TYR A 86 7.96 3.10 17.70
N ASN A 87 7.18 4.15 17.94
CA ASN A 87 6.66 4.46 19.27
C ASN A 87 5.55 3.49 19.66
N ILE A 88 5.31 3.34 20.96
CA ILE A 88 4.13 2.61 21.46
C ILE A 88 2.86 3.29 20.92
N GLY A 89 1.97 2.48 20.35
CA GLY A 89 0.76 2.90 19.66
C GLY A 89 0.90 3.08 18.15
N ASP A 90 2.13 3.12 17.62
CA ASP A 90 2.35 3.26 16.18
C ASP A 90 1.85 2.02 15.43
N VAL A 91 1.15 2.28 14.31
CA VAL A 91 0.79 1.25 13.33
C VAL A 91 2.00 0.99 12.44
N ILE A 92 2.30 -0.30 12.24
CA ILE A 92 3.44 -0.75 11.46
C ILE A 92 2.89 -1.27 10.13
N GLU A 93 3.13 -0.54 9.05
CA GLU A 93 2.72 -0.92 7.68
C GLU A 93 3.25 -2.32 7.31
N GLN A 94 2.38 -3.13 6.70
CA GLN A 94 2.70 -4.47 6.20
C GLN A 94 2.33 -4.58 4.72
N ASP A 95 3.00 -5.48 4.01
CA ASP A 95 2.68 -5.80 2.62
C ASP A 95 1.39 -6.62 2.49
N ASP A 96 1.06 -7.41 3.51
CA ASP A 96 -0.16 -8.20 3.57
C ASP A 96 -1.34 -7.32 4.03
N PRO A 97 -2.33 -7.03 3.15
CA PRO A 97 -3.48 -6.20 3.50
C PRO A 97 -4.39 -6.85 4.56
N CYS A 98 -4.24 -8.15 4.84
CA CYS A 98 -4.95 -8.85 5.90
C CYS A 98 -4.20 -8.85 7.24
N MET A 99 -3.06 -8.18 7.33
CA MET A 99 -2.27 -8.11 8.56
C MET A 99 -2.19 -6.67 9.08
N GLU A 100 -2.63 -6.47 10.32
CA GLU A 100 -2.47 -5.20 11.02
C GLU A 100 -1.49 -5.41 12.18
N CYS A 101 -0.41 -4.64 12.19
CA CYS A 101 0.59 -4.69 13.26
C CYS A 101 0.66 -3.35 14.01
N LYS A 102 0.79 -3.42 15.33
CA LYS A 102 0.99 -2.26 16.21
C LYS A 102 2.16 -2.49 17.15
N CYS A 103 2.81 -1.40 17.52
CA CYS A 103 3.78 -1.43 18.60
C CYS A 103 3.06 -1.30 19.94
N GLU A 104 3.02 -2.36 20.74
CA GLU A 104 2.25 -2.40 22.00
C GLU A 104 3.17 -2.49 23.22
N GLN A 105 2.74 -1.88 24.33
CA GLN A 105 3.41 -2.00 25.63
C GLN A 105 2.77 -3.15 26.42
N LEU A 106 3.37 -4.34 26.33
CA LEU A 106 2.84 -5.52 27.02
C LEU A 106 3.33 -5.67 28.47
N GLU A 107 4.43 -5.03 28.81
CA GLU A 107 5.00 -5.04 30.16
C GLU A 107 4.81 -3.68 30.83
N TYR A 108 4.16 -3.65 31.99
CA TYR A 108 3.89 -2.40 32.69
C TYR A 108 5.19 -1.83 33.28
N GLY A 109 5.50 -0.57 32.96
CA GLY A 109 6.70 0.12 33.47
C GLY A 109 7.98 -0.10 32.65
N THR A 110 7.95 -0.88 31.56
CA THR A 110 9.03 -0.85 30.57
C THR A 110 8.78 0.22 29.51
N THR A 111 9.84 0.72 28.90
CA THR A 111 9.71 1.57 27.71
C THR A 111 9.76 0.76 26.42
N LYS A 112 10.16 -0.51 26.48
CA LYS A 112 10.27 -1.40 25.32
C LYS A 112 8.88 -1.86 24.86
N GLY A 113 8.60 -1.65 23.59
CA GLY A 113 7.39 -2.16 22.93
C GLY A 113 7.63 -3.51 22.27
N THR A 114 6.53 -4.20 21.97
CA THR A 114 6.51 -5.46 21.23
C THR A 114 5.63 -5.29 19.99
N LYS A 115 6.11 -5.73 18.81
CA LYS A 115 5.29 -5.79 17.59
C LYS A 115 4.22 -6.84 17.76
N MET A 116 2.98 -6.37 17.86
CA MET A 116 1.78 -7.20 17.97
C MET A 116 1.05 -7.16 16.64
N CYS A 117 0.90 -8.31 16.00
CA CYS A 117 0.22 -8.44 14.72
C CYS A 117 -1.05 -9.26 14.86
N LEU A 118 -2.11 -8.79 14.23
CA LEU A 118 -3.37 -9.50 14.09
C LEU A 118 -3.56 -9.78 12.60
N THR A 119 -3.85 -11.05 12.30
CA THR A 119 -4.21 -11.47 10.94
C THR A 119 -5.73 -11.65 10.88
N MET A 120 -6.32 -11.11 9.81
CA MET A 120 -7.70 -11.36 9.45
C MET A 120 -7.79 -12.52 8.45
N SER A 121 -8.72 -13.43 8.68
CA SER A 121 -9.05 -14.50 7.75
C SER A 121 -10.33 -14.19 7.02
N CYS A 122 -10.34 -14.36 5.71
CA CYS A 122 -11.51 -14.11 4.88
C CYS A 122 -12.47 -15.30 4.88
N GLN A 123 -13.76 -15.02 5.03
CA GLN A 123 -14.80 -15.99 4.73
C GLN A 123 -14.95 -16.12 3.21
N ALA A 124 -15.20 -17.35 2.73
CA ALA A 124 -15.49 -17.58 1.32
C ALA A 124 -16.74 -16.76 0.90
N PRO A 125 -16.63 -15.87 -0.10
CA PRO A 125 -17.76 -15.07 -0.54
C PRO A 125 -18.78 -15.92 -1.31
N PRO A 126 -20.07 -15.55 -1.32
CA PRO A 126 -21.13 -16.34 -1.95
C PRO A 126 -21.21 -16.09 -3.46
N CYS A 127 -20.12 -16.30 -4.18
CA CYS A 127 -20.05 -16.20 -5.64
C CYS A 127 -19.05 -17.22 -6.22
N ASP A 128 -19.31 -17.69 -7.44
CA ASP A 128 -18.49 -18.72 -8.07
C ASP A 128 -17.12 -18.20 -8.54
N ASN A 129 -17.01 -16.90 -8.82
CA ASN A 129 -15.78 -16.26 -9.29
C ASN A 129 -15.49 -14.95 -8.54
N PRO A 130 -14.96 -15.02 -7.32
CA PRO A 130 -14.52 -13.85 -6.58
C PRO A 130 -13.34 -13.13 -7.25
N GLU A 131 -13.33 -11.80 -7.17
CA GLU A 131 -12.22 -10.98 -7.66
C GLU A 131 -11.26 -10.64 -6.51
N TYR A 132 -9.96 -10.82 -6.76
CA TYR A 132 -8.88 -10.48 -5.84
C TYR A 132 -8.23 -9.19 -6.30
N ILE A 133 -8.35 -8.14 -5.49
CA ILE A 133 -7.86 -6.80 -5.80
C ILE A 133 -6.59 -6.56 -4.99
N GLU A 134 -5.55 -6.05 -5.65
CA GLU A 134 -4.29 -5.69 -5.00
C GLU A 134 -4.52 -4.65 -3.88
N GLY A 135 -3.94 -4.89 -2.70
CA GLY A 135 -4.11 -4.02 -1.52
C GLY A 135 -5.43 -4.19 -0.77
N VAL A 136 -6.34 -5.07 -1.21
CA VAL A 136 -7.59 -5.39 -0.49
C VAL A 136 -7.46 -6.76 0.16
N CYS A 137 -7.74 -6.85 1.47
CA CYS A 137 -7.60 -8.10 2.22
C CYS A 137 -8.47 -9.22 1.67
N CYS A 138 -9.77 -8.99 1.55
CA CYS A 138 -10.72 -10.03 1.19
C CYS A 138 -11.22 -9.90 -0.24
N PRO A 139 -11.40 -11.03 -0.94
CA PRO A 139 -11.99 -11.02 -2.27
C PRO A 139 -13.39 -10.43 -2.23
N VAL A 140 -13.75 -9.71 -3.29
CA VAL A 140 -15.07 -9.13 -3.46
C VAL A 140 -15.83 -9.88 -4.55
N CYS A 141 -17.15 -9.96 -4.40
CA CYS A 141 -18.00 -10.29 -5.54
C CYS A 141 -18.27 -8.98 -6.28
N ASP A 142 -18.07 -8.96 -7.59
CA ASP A 142 -18.43 -7.79 -8.41
C ASP A 142 -19.95 -7.49 -8.24
N PRO A 143 -20.32 -6.29 -7.74
CA PRO A 143 -21.71 -5.86 -7.62
C PRO A 143 -22.46 -5.83 -8.97
N GLY A 144 -21.75 -5.85 -10.10
CA GLY A 144 -22.27 -5.78 -11.46
C GLY A 144 -22.62 -7.11 -12.13
N GLU A 145 -22.28 -8.28 -11.55
CA GLU A 145 -22.34 -9.56 -12.28
C GLU A 145 -23.38 -10.59 -11.80
N LYS A 146 -24.56 -10.15 -11.35
CA LYS A 146 -25.71 -11.08 -11.30
C LYS A 146 -26.28 -11.28 -12.70
N GLY A 147 -25.65 -12.18 -13.46
CA GLY A 147 -26.19 -12.72 -14.71
C GLY A 147 -26.14 -11.78 -15.93
N VAL A 148 -25.24 -10.79 -15.95
CA VAL A 148 -25.05 -9.89 -17.10
C VAL A 148 -24.32 -10.64 -18.22
N CYS A 149 -24.79 -10.52 -19.46
CA CYS A 149 -24.19 -11.13 -20.65
C CYS A 149 -23.42 -10.09 -21.49
N LYS A 150 -22.31 -10.51 -22.10
CA LYS A 150 -21.59 -9.71 -23.10
C LYS A 150 -21.96 -10.18 -24.52
N TYR A 151 -22.40 -9.28 -25.39
CA TYR A 151 -22.67 -9.53 -26.81
C TYR A 151 -22.21 -8.34 -27.66
N ASP A 152 -21.28 -8.56 -28.59
CA ASP A 152 -20.70 -7.53 -29.48
C ASP A 152 -20.28 -6.24 -28.74
N ASP A 153 -19.46 -6.43 -27.70
CA ASP A 153 -18.94 -5.39 -26.80
C ASP A 153 -19.98 -4.56 -26.03
N LYS A 154 -21.25 -4.98 -26.05
CA LYS A 154 -22.33 -4.45 -25.21
C LYS A 154 -22.68 -5.41 -24.09
N TYR A 155 -23.20 -4.84 -23.01
CA TYR A 155 -23.58 -5.57 -21.80
C TYR A 155 -25.10 -5.56 -21.63
N PHE A 156 -25.67 -6.72 -21.33
CA PHE A 156 -27.12 -6.92 -21.20
C PHE A 156 -27.45 -7.57 -19.86
N GLN A 157 -28.42 -7.01 -19.14
CA GLN A 157 -28.86 -7.53 -17.84
C GLN A 157 -29.51 -8.92 -17.99
N ASN A 158 -29.45 -9.75 -16.94
CA ASN A 158 -30.12 -11.05 -16.92
C ASN A 158 -31.63 -10.90 -17.24
N GLY A 159 -32.16 -11.75 -18.11
CA GLY A 159 -33.54 -11.67 -18.60
C GLY A 159 -33.78 -10.63 -19.70
N SER A 160 -32.78 -9.81 -20.06
CA SER A 160 -32.89 -8.87 -21.18
C SER A 160 -33.01 -9.63 -22.49
N SER A 161 -33.76 -9.07 -23.44
CA SER A 161 -33.80 -9.59 -24.79
C SER A 161 -33.69 -8.47 -25.83
N PHE A 162 -32.84 -8.70 -26.82
CA PHE A 162 -32.27 -7.69 -27.72
C PHE A 162 -32.05 -8.26 -29.13
N PRO A 163 -32.03 -7.42 -30.18
CA PRO A 163 -31.77 -7.87 -31.55
C PRO A 163 -30.31 -8.33 -31.73
N ALA A 164 -30.12 -9.38 -32.53
CA ALA A 164 -28.81 -9.81 -33.01
C ALA A 164 -28.30 -8.91 -34.14
N ASN A 165 -27.01 -8.98 -34.43
CA ASN A 165 -26.36 -8.19 -35.47
C ASN A 165 -26.59 -8.71 -36.91
N ASP A 166 -27.34 -9.80 -37.05
CA ASP A 166 -27.74 -10.36 -38.36
C ASP A 166 -29.05 -9.75 -38.89
N GLY A 167 -29.71 -8.90 -38.11
CA GLY A 167 -30.88 -8.12 -38.53
C GLY A 167 -32.22 -8.85 -38.44
N CYS A 168 -32.27 -10.13 -38.06
CA CYS A 168 -33.53 -10.86 -37.89
C CYS A 168 -33.60 -11.72 -36.62
N ASN A 169 -32.46 -12.15 -36.07
CA ASN A 169 -32.47 -12.93 -34.85
C ASN A 169 -32.62 -12.05 -33.62
N ARG A 170 -33.12 -12.66 -32.56
CA ARG A 170 -33.27 -12.04 -31.25
C ARG A 170 -32.57 -12.89 -30.21
N CYS A 171 -31.80 -12.26 -29.35
CA CYS A 171 -31.04 -12.90 -28.30
C CYS A 171 -31.66 -12.63 -26.93
N THR A 172 -31.45 -13.55 -26.00
CA THR A 172 -31.84 -13.42 -24.60
C THR A 172 -30.62 -13.67 -23.73
N CYS A 173 -30.44 -12.82 -22.72
CA CYS A 173 -29.46 -13.04 -21.69
C CYS A 173 -30.07 -13.92 -20.59
N THR A 174 -29.48 -15.08 -20.34
CA THR A 174 -29.87 -15.97 -19.24
C THR A 174 -28.62 -16.40 -18.52
N ASP A 175 -28.43 -15.85 -17.33
CA ASP A 175 -27.33 -16.16 -16.42
C ASP A 175 -25.97 -16.25 -17.12
N ARG A 176 -25.53 -15.11 -17.69
CA ARG A 176 -24.30 -14.94 -18.49
C ARG A 176 -24.28 -15.65 -19.85
N GLN A 177 -25.28 -16.45 -20.19
CA GLN A 177 -25.40 -17.07 -21.51
C GLN A 177 -26.24 -16.21 -22.45
N VAL A 178 -25.70 -15.92 -23.65
CA VAL A 178 -26.46 -15.32 -24.75
C VAL A 178 -27.03 -16.44 -25.61
N LEU A 179 -28.35 -16.56 -25.62
CA LEU A 179 -29.08 -17.51 -26.47
C LEU A 179 -29.84 -16.74 -27.54
N CYS A 180 -29.50 -16.96 -28.81
CA CYS A 180 -30.17 -16.32 -29.94
C CYS A 180 -31.08 -17.30 -30.67
N THR A 181 -32.13 -16.77 -31.30
CA THR A 181 -32.92 -17.56 -32.25
C THR A 181 -32.05 -17.99 -33.45
N GLU A 182 -32.42 -19.08 -34.11
CA GLU A 182 -31.76 -19.58 -35.32
C GLU A 182 -32.66 -19.40 -36.57
N ILE A 183 -33.10 -18.17 -36.80
CA ILE A 183 -33.80 -17.77 -38.03
C ILE A 183 -32.76 -17.48 -39.10
N HIS A 184 -32.99 -18.00 -40.30
CA HIS A 184 -32.16 -17.67 -41.44
C HIS A 184 -32.62 -16.36 -42.07
N CYS A 185 -31.77 -15.35 -42.02
CA CYS A 185 -32.16 -13.99 -42.37
C CYS A 185 -32.24 -13.81 -43.88
N GLU A 186 -33.37 -13.33 -44.38
CA GLU A 186 -33.48 -12.90 -45.77
C GLU A 186 -32.79 -11.55 -45.94
N LYS A 187 -31.89 -11.46 -46.92
CA LYS A 187 -31.24 -10.20 -47.26
C LYS A 187 -32.19 -9.29 -48.03
N PRO A 188 -32.03 -7.96 -47.92
CA PRO A 188 -32.87 -7.00 -48.65
C PRO A 188 -32.81 -7.17 -50.18
N GLY A 189 -33.92 -6.86 -50.84
CA GLY A 189 -34.08 -6.88 -52.31
C GLY A 189 -34.71 -8.17 -52.84
N MET A 190 -35.01 -8.20 -54.14
CA MET A 190 -35.70 -9.34 -54.77
C MET A 190 -34.74 -10.18 -55.63
N CYS A 191 -35.06 -11.46 -55.79
CA CYS A 191 -34.35 -12.30 -56.76
C CYS A 191 -34.69 -11.86 -58.19
N PRO A 192 -33.71 -11.78 -59.11
CA PRO A 192 -33.98 -11.60 -60.53
C PRO A 192 -34.94 -12.67 -61.03
N ARG A 193 -35.90 -12.27 -61.88
CA ARG A 193 -36.79 -13.23 -62.55
C ARG A 193 -36.01 -14.03 -63.59
N ILE A 194 -36.35 -15.31 -63.69
CA ILE A 194 -35.81 -16.20 -64.72
C ILE A 194 -36.93 -16.46 -65.73
N ASP A 195 -36.61 -16.31 -67.00
CA ASP A 195 -37.53 -16.66 -68.08
C ASP A 195 -37.69 -18.18 -68.18
N SER A 196 -38.91 -18.62 -68.46
CA SER A 196 -39.32 -20.03 -68.36
C SER A 196 -38.53 -21.00 -69.25
N ASP A 197 -37.83 -20.52 -70.28
CA ASP A 197 -37.01 -21.32 -71.20
C ASP A 197 -35.50 -21.30 -70.86
N SER A 198 -35.09 -20.66 -69.77
CA SER A 198 -33.68 -20.49 -69.40
C SER A 198 -33.37 -21.08 -68.02
N ALA A 199 -33.31 -22.41 -67.93
CA ALA A 199 -32.76 -23.09 -66.76
C ALA A 199 -31.21 -23.01 -66.79
N GLY A 200 -30.61 -22.45 -65.75
CA GLY A 200 -29.16 -22.45 -65.56
C GLY A 200 -28.61 -23.84 -65.23
N ILE A 201 -27.28 -23.96 -65.15
CA ILE A 201 -26.62 -25.19 -64.70
C ILE A 201 -27.05 -25.52 -63.27
N CYS A 202 -27.44 -26.77 -63.02
CA CYS A 202 -27.85 -27.28 -61.71
C CYS A 202 -26.68 -27.23 -60.70
N THR A 203 -26.49 -26.07 -60.10
CA THR A 203 -25.43 -25.79 -59.12
C THR A 203 -26.09 -25.38 -57.80
N HIS A 204 -25.62 -25.96 -56.71
CA HIS A 204 -26.09 -25.65 -55.35
C HIS A 204 -24.98 -24.90 -54.60
N GLU A 205 -24.76 -23.64 -54.97
CA GLU A 205 -23.75 -22.78 -54.35
C GLU A 205 -24.20 -22.31 -52.96
N CYS A 206 -25.51 -22.15 -52.78
CA CYS A 206 -26.11 -21.68 -51.54
C CYS A 206 -27.47 -22.34 -51.31
N ASP A 207 -27.88 -22.39 -50.05
CA ASP A 207 -29.25 -22.79 -49.71
C ASP A 207 -30.09 -21.61 -49.20
N LYS A 208 -29.41 -20.58 -48.66
CA LYS A 208 -29.97 -19.44 -47.91
C LYS A 208 -29.09 -18.21 -48.11
N ASP A 209 -29.68 -17.02 -47.96
CA ASP A 209 -29.01 -15.73 -48.21
C ASP A 209 -27.74 -15.54 -47.37
N ASP A 210 -27.73 -15.97 -46.11
CA ASP A 210 -26.59 -15.85 -45.20
C ASP A 210 -25.33 -16.60 -45.66
N ARG A 211 -25.48 -17.59 -46.56
CA ARG A 211 -24.35 -18.30 -47.18
C ARG A 211 -23.67 -17.50 -48.29
N CYS A 212 -24.35 -16.49 -48.83
CA CYS A 212 -23.79 -15.62 -49.84
C CYS A 212 -22.99 -14.48 -49.20
N GLN A 213 -21.89 -14.07 -49.81
CA GLN A 213 -21.09 -12.95 -49.29
C GLN A 213 -21.75 -11.59 -49.58
N GLY A 214 -21.61 -10.66 -48.65
CA GLY A 214 -22.13 -9.29 -48.78
C GLY A 214 -23.65 -9.26 -48.97
N LYS A 215 -24.13 -8.43 -49.90
CA LYS A 215 -25.57 -8.21 -50.14
C LYS A 215 -26.23 -9.22 -51.08
N LYS A 216 -25.48 -10.20 -51.59
CA LYS A 216 -26.01 -11.19 -52.53
C LYS A 216 -27.06 -12.08 -51.87
N LYS A 217 -28.16 -12.34 -52.58
CA LYS A 217 -29.23 -13.28 -52.19
C LYS A 217 -28.99 -14.65 -52.81
N CYS A 218 -29.48 -15.68 -52.13
CA CYS A 218 -29.48 -17.04 -52.63
C CYS A 218 -30.75 -17.27 -53.44
N CYS A 219 -30.64 -17.14 -54.76
CA CYS A 219 -31.76 -17.21 -55.66
C CYS A 219 -31.72 -18.51 -56.46
N SER A 220 -32.90 -19.03 -56.80
CA SER A 220 -33.01 -20.10 -57.79
C SER A 220 -32.40 -19.62 -59.11
N ASN A 221 -31.77 -20.52 -59.88
CA ASN A 221 -31.44 -20.32 -61.28
C ASN A 221 -32.27 -21.21 -62.22
N GLY A 222 -33.40 -21.74 -61.73
CA GLY A 222 -34.31 -22.61 -62.48
C GLY A 222 -34.02 -24.11 -62.28
N CYS A 223 -32.79 -24.49 -61.95
CA CYS A 223 -32.45 -25.87 -61.55
C CYS A 223 -31.85 -25.96 -60.14
N GLY A 224 -30.87 -25.11 -59.84
CA GLY A 224 -30.19 -25.02 -58.54
C GLY A 224 -30.37 -23.65 -57.89
N LYS A 225 -29.44 -23.31 -57.00
CA LYS A 225 -29.42 -22.04 -56.26
C LYS A 225 -28.02 -21.44 -56.26
N ILE A 226 -27.94 -20.16 -56.59
CA ILE A 226 -26.69 -19.42 -56.74
C ILE A 226 -26.75 -18.06 -56.05
N CYS A 227 -25.58 -17.53 -55.70
CA CYS A 227 -25.48 -16.23 -55.05
C CYS A 227 -25.49 -15.08 -56.07
N VAL A 228 -26.60 -14.36 -56.15
CA VAL A 228 -26.80 -13.26 -57.12
C VAL A 228 -27.02 -11.92 -56.44
N ASN A 229 -26.71 -10.84 -57.15
CA ASN A 229 -27.06 -9.51 -56.69
C ASN A 229 -28.58 -9.33 -56.76
N PRO A 230 -29.23 -8.84 -55.70
CA PRO A 230 -30.67 -8.57 -55.71
C PRO A 230 -31.02 -7.40 -56.64
N ILE A 231 -32.26 -7.40 -57.14
CA ILE A 231 -32.90 -6.28 -57.88
C ILE A 231 -33.81 -5.44 -56.98
#